data_AF-A0A453DI12-F1
#
_entry.id   AF-A0A453DI12-F1
#
_cell.length_a   1.000
_cell.length_b   1.000
_cell.length_c   1.000
_cell.angle_alpha   90.00
_cell.angle_beta   90.00
_cell.angle_gamma   90.00
#
_symmetry.space_group_name_H-M   'P 1'
#
loop_
_entity.id
_entity.type
_entity.pdbx_description
1 polymer ?
#
loop_
_entity_poly.entity_id
_entity_poly.type
_entity_poly.pdbx_seq_one_letter_code
_entity_poly.pdbx_strand_id
1 'polypeptide(L)'
;MFDRTLELQSEVEAVFAGDECAENRKSASTLVKCLAQAAKKTLIDFKDSIVKESPKNTSTDGDVHPLTSYVGNYIKYLMDYQSSLKLIFQESSNGDGTKSGLVSEISGLIHAVETNLDVKAKQYKDHALGILFLMNNINYIVRSIRSSEAKDLVGDDWIQRRRRTVQQHATQYKRVAWGKVLDCLSAQGLTSSVGSATEGIAGSVGSIGSHSSTTSTSVIKARFKSFNKQFEEVCQTQMNWAIPDKELRDNLILAVAEVLLPAYRSFLKRFGPLVENSHHASKYMKYTPEALEQTLGNLFAKKLPQ
;
A
#
# COMPACT_ATOMS: atom_id res chain seq x y z
N MET A 1 -29.76 9.13 22.24
CA MET A 1 -30.27 10.40 22.82
C MET A 1 -30.86 11.28 21.75
N PHE A 2 -30.08 11.69 20.75
CA PHE A 2 -30.55 12.52 19.63
C PHE A 2 -31.85 12.00 18.98
N ASP A 3 -31.88 10.71 18.60
CA ASP A 3 -33.07 10.10 17.97
C ASP A 3 -34.30 10.21 18.86
N ARG A 4 -34.16 9.84 20.13
CA ARG A 4 -35.28 9.89 21.08
C ARG A 4 -35.80 11.29 21.32
N THR A 5 -34.90 12.29 21.40
CA THR A 5 -35.30 13.70 21.54
C THR A 5 -35.97 14.24 20.28
N LEU A 6 -35.56 13.76 19.10
CA LEU A 6 -36.16 14.15 17.83
C LEU A 6 -37.55 13.54 17.64
N GLU A 7 -37.72 12.26 17.99
CA GLU A 7 -39.02 11.55 17.95
C GLU A 7 -40.08 12.24 18.82
N LEU A 8 -39.69 12.67 20.03
CA LEU A 8 -40.60 13.28 21.00
C LEU A 8 -40.89 14.76 20.70
N GLN A 9 -40.23 15.38 19.71
CA GLN A 9 -40.35 16.82 19.47
C GLN A 9 -41.80 17.23 19.18
N SER A 10 -42.52 16.48 18.33
CA SER A 10 -43.92 16.79 18.00
C SER A 10 -44.87 16.64 19.20
N GLU A 11 -44.60 15.68 20.08
CA GLU A 11 -45.37 15.50 21.32
C GLU A 11 -45.11 16.66 22.30
N VAL A 12 -43.85 17.09 22.42
CA VAL A 12 -43.49 18.27 23.22
C VAL A 12 -44.18 19.52 22.69
N GLU A 13 -44.21 19.72 21.36
CA GLU A 13 -44.93 20.86 20.76
C GLU A 13 -46.43 20.84 21.08
N ALA A 14 -47.05 19.65 21.07
CA ALA A 14 -48.48 19.49 21.34
C ALA A 14 -48.83 19.67 22.83
N VAL A 15 -48.05 19.07 23.74
CA VAL A 15 -48.30 19.13 25.19
C VAL A 15 -48.05 20.53 25.74
N PHE A 16 -47.00 21.20 25.26
CA PHE A 16 -46.62 22.53 25.72
C PHE A 16 -47.17 23.64 24.82
N ALA A 17 -48.36 23.49 24.23
CA ALA A 17 -48.96 24.49 23.35
C ALA A 17 -49.27 25.82 24.08
N GLY A 18 -49.31 26.92 23.34
CA GLY A 18 -49.60 28.27 23.86
C GLY A 18 -48.36 29.10 24.21
N ASP A 19 -48.52 30.42 24.34
CA ASP A 19 -47.38 31.35 24.48
C ASP A 19 -46.65 31.22 25.83
N GLU A 20 -47.37 30.89 26.90
CA GLU A 20 -46.79 30.73 28.25
C GLU A 20 -45.75 29.60 28.34
N CYS A 21 -45.87 28.59 27.47
CA CYS A 21 -44.96 27.44 27.42
C CYS A 21 -43.93 27.52 26.28
N ALA A 22 -43.80 28.69 25.61
CA ALA A 22 -42.89 28.87 24.48
C ALA A 22 -41.42 28.58 24.84
N GLU A 23 -40.97 28.98 26.03
CA GLU A 23 -39.59 28.72 26.49
C GLU A 23 -39.32 27.23 26.72
N ASN A 24 -40.32 26.43 27.13
CA ASN A 24 -40.18 24.97 27.25
C ASN A 24 -39.96 24.31 25.89
N ARG A 25 -40.76 24.68 24.87
CA ARG A 25 -40.62 24.17 23.49
C ARG A 25 -39.27 24.56 22.88
N LYS A 26 -38.88 25.83 23.07
CA LYS A 26 -37.58 26.35 22.65
C LYS A 26 -36.41 25.62 23.33
N SER A 27 -36.52 25.32 24.62
CA SER A 27 -35.51 24.57 25.37
C SER A 27 -35.36 23.14 24.83
N ALA A 28 -36.47 22.45 24.55
CA ALA A 28 -36.44 21.12 23.94
C ALA A 28 -35.80 21.12 22.54
N SER A 29 -36.19 22.08 21.68
CA SER A 29 -35.58 22.26 20.36
C SER A 29 -34.08 22.57 20.45
N THR A 30 -33.69 23.39 21.43
CA THR A 30 -32.29 23.72 21.70
C THR A 30 -31.50 22.50 22.14
N LEU A 31 -32.07 21.62 22.96
CA LEU A 31 -31.44 20.37 23.38
C LEU A 31 -31.12 19.46 22.19
N VAL A 32 -32.05 19.30 21.24
CA VAL A 32 -31.81 18.52 20.00
C VAL A 32 -30.62 19.09 19.21
N LYS A 33 -30.57 20.42 19.05
CA LYS A 33 -29.46 21.11 18.38
C LYS A 33 -28.14 20.92 19.12
N CYS A 34 -28.13 21.04 20.45
CA CYS A 34 -26.95 20.82 21.28
C CYS A 34 -26.43 19.38 21.16
N LEU A 35 -27.31 18.38 21.13
CA LEU A 35 -26.92 16.98 20.93
C LEU A 35 -26.29 16.75 19.54
N ALA A 36 -26.86 17.34 18.49
CA ALA A 36 -26.27 17.29 17.15
C ALA A 36 -24.90 17.98 17.09
N GLN A 37 -24.77 19.15 17.71
CA GLN A 37 -23.50 19.89 17.79
C GLN A 37 -22.44 19.12 18.60
N ALA A 38 -22.83 18.49 19.71
CA ALA A 38 -21.94 17.65 20.49
C ALA A 38 -21.43 16.46 19.67
N ALA A 39 -22.32 15.76 18.95
CA ALA A 39 -21.94 14.66 18.06
C ALA A 39 -20.96 15.11 16.95
N LYS A 40 -21.24 16.24 16.30
CA LYS A 40 -20.33 16.87 15.31
C LYS A 40 -18.96 17.14 15.92
N LYS A 41 -18.93 17.76 17.10
CA LYS A 41 -17.69 18.09 17.80
C LYS A 41 -16.90 16.84 18.18
N THR A 42 -17.56 15.79 18.68
CA THR A 42 -16.91 14.52 19.01
C THR A 42 -16.20 13.92 17.79
N LEU A 43 -16.81 13.98 16.62
CA LEU A 43 -16.21 13.45 15.39
C LEU A 43 -15.00 14.28 14.93
N ILE A 44 -15.07 15.60 15.08
CA ILE A 44 -13.95 16.51 14.82
C ILE A 44 -12.79 16.23 15.78
N ASP A 45 -13.06 16.22 17.08
CA ASP A 45 -12.06 15.98 18.11
C ASP A 45 -11.42 14.56 17.94
N PHE A 46 -12.20 13.58 17.48
CA PHE A 46 -11.71 12.25 17.15
C PHE A 46 -10.78 12.23 15.92
N LYS A 47 -11.12 12.93 14.83
CA LYS A 47 -10.21 13.08 13.69
C LYS A 47 -8.88 13.71 14.09
N ASP A 48 -8.93 14.75 14.93
CA ASP A 48 -7.74 15.42 15.43
C ASP A 48 -6.88 14.50 16.30
N SER A 49 -7.50 13.65 17.13
CA SER A 49 -6.76 12.72 17.98
C SER A 49 -6.09 11.61 17.16
N ILE A 50 -6.74 11.11 16.09
CA ILE A 50 -6.13 10.19 15.13
C ILE A 50 -4.87 10.79 14.51
N VAL A 51 -4.95 12.03 14.01
CA VAL A 51 -3.79 12.68 13.36
C VAL A 51 -2.63 12.85 14.34
N LYS A 52 -2.93 13.21 15.60
CA LYS A 52 -1.93 13.44 16.67
C LYS A 52 -1.37 12.17 17.29
N GLU A 53 -1.87 10.99 16.93
CA GLU A 53 -1.40 9.74 17.52
C GLU A 53 0.09 9.50 17.22
N SER A 54 0.86 9.22 18.28
CA SER A 54 2.32 9.04 18.24
C SER A 54 2.78 8.08 17.12
N PRO A 55 3.84 8.43 16.37
CA PRO A 55 4.34 7.58 15.29
C PRO A 55 5.20 6.41 15.80
N LYS A 56 5.48 6.30 17.11
CA LYS A 56 6.39 5.30 17.68
C LYS A 56 5.84 3.87 17.75
N ASN A 57 4.54 3.67 17.50
CA ASN A 57 3.84 2.39 17.65
C ASN A 57 3.74 1.58 16.34
N THR A 58 4.68 1.75 15.40
CA THR A 58 4.62 1.03 14.12
C THR A 58 4.95 -0.45 14.25
N SER A 59 4.26 -1.29 13.48
CA SER A 59 4.55 -2.71 13.38
C SER A 59 5.94 -2.90 12.77
N THR A 60 6.76 -3.83 13.28
CA THR A 60 8.13 -4.02 12.77
C THR A 60 8.19 -4.73 11.43
N ASP A 61 7.09 -5.34 10.98
CA ASP A 61 6.95 -6.18 9.81
C ASP A 61 6.05 -5.59 8.71
N GLY A 62 5.53 -4.37 8.91
CA GLY A 62 4.68 -3.68 7.94
C GLY A 62 3.23 -4.14 7.91
N ASP A 63 2.80 -4.92 8.91
CA ASP A 63 1.41 -5.36 9.09
C ASP A 63 0.43 -4.17 9.26
N VAL A 64 -0.87 -4.44 9.13
CA VAL A 64 -1.95 -3.48 9.37
C VAL A 64 -1.84 -2.93 10.79
N HIS A 65 -1.86 -1.60 10.90
CA HIS A 65 -1.76 -0.90 12.17
C HIS A 65 -3.07 -1.03 12.97
N PRO A 66 -3.04 -1.22 14.30
CA PRO A 66 -4.25 -1.29 15.13
C PRO A 66 -5.19 -0.08 14.99
N LEU A 67 -4.64 1.12 14.81
CA LEU A 67 -5.43 2.33 14.50
C LEU A 67 -6.30 2.15 13.25
N THR A 68 -5.77 1.51 12.21
CA THR A 68 -6.48 1.32 10.94
C THR A 68 -7.66 0.38 11.10
N SER A 69 -7.49 -0.73 11.83
CA SER A 69 -8.59 -1.63 12.13
C SER A 69 -9.60 -1.01 13.09
N TYR A 70 -9.14 -0.25 14.08
CA TYR A 70 -10.00 0.49 15.00
C TYR A 70 -10.91 1.48 14.26
N VAL A 71 -10.34 2.33 13.40
CA VAL A 71 -11.14 3.32 12.65
C VAL A 71 -12.02 2.65 11.60
N GLY A 72 -11.55 1.60 10.93
CA GLY A 72 -12.40 0.82 10.01
C GLY A 72 -13.64 0.25 10.71
N ASN A 73 -13.45 -0.34 11.90
CA ASN A 73 -14.57 -0.83 12.72
C ASN A 73 -15.44 0.31 13.24
N TYR A 74 -14.85 1.43 13.64
CA TYR A 74 -15.60 2.62 14.07
C TYR A 74 -16.51 3.15 12.96
N ILE A 75 -16.01 3.25 11.73
CA ILE A 75 -16.82 3.65 10.57
C ILE A 75 -17.96 2.65 10.35
N LYS A 76 -17.70 1.34 10.49
CA LYS A 76 -18.75 0.32 10.40
C LYS A 76 -19.85 0.57 11.45
N TYR A 77 -19.48 0.82 12.71
CA TYR A 77 -20.45 1.14 13.77
C TYR A 77 -21.21 2.45 13.53
N LEU A 78 -20.58 3.46 12.93
CA LEU A 78 -21.28 4.68 12.54
C LEU A 78 -22.40 4.40 11.53
N MET A 79 -22.22 3.43 10.64
CA MET A 79 -23.23 3.12 9.63
C MET A 79 -24.51 2.53 10.23
N ASP A 80 -24.44 1.87 11.40
CA ASP A 80 -25.64 1.43 12.13
C ASP A 80 -26.56 2.62 12.50
N TYR A 81 -26.02 3.84 12.56
CA TYR A 81 -26.74 5.09 12.84
C TYR A 81 -26.84 6.00 11.60
N GLN A 82 -26.73 5.45 10.39
CA GLN A 82 -26.65 6.24 9.16
C GLN A 82 -27.78 7.27 9.01
N SER A 83 -29.03 6.90 9.31
CA SER A 83 -30.19 7.80 9.17
C SER A 83 -30.09 9.01 10.10
N SER A 84 -29.75 8.78 11.37
CA SER A 84 -29.53 9.83 12.37
C SER A 84 -28.35 10.72 12.01
N LEU A 85 -27.24 10.12 11.57
CA LEU A 85 -26.06 10.86 11.14
C LEU A 85 -26.35 11.71 9.89
N LYS A 86 -27.15 11.20 8.94
CA LYS A 86 -27.57 11.99 7.78
C LYS A 86 -28.30 13.26 8.20
N LEU A 87 -29.20 13.19 9.19
CA LEU A 87 -29.90 14.35 9.74
C LEU A 87 -28.95 15.31 10.45
N ILE A 88 -28.09 14.78 11.33
CA ILE A 88 -27.10 15.60 12.06
C ILE A 88 -26.22 16.37 11.09
N PHE A 89 -25.72 15.72 10.04
CA PHE A 89 -24.81 16.32 9.07
C PHE A 89 -25.50 16.93 7.82
N GLN A 90 -26.83 17.05 7.81
CA GLN A 90 -27.58 17.69 6.72
C GLN A 90 -27.55 19.22 6.81
N GLU A 91 -27.53 19.76 8.03
CA GLU A 91 -27.70 21.20 8.31
C GLU A 91 -26.55 22.12 7.88
N SER A 92 -25.43 21.58 7.38
CA SER A 92 -24.27 22.39 6.98
C SER A 92 -24.22 22.77 5.50
N SER A 93 -25.16 22.31 4.66
CA SER A 93 -25.17 22.69 3.23
C SER A 93 -26.11 23.85 2.96
N ASN A 94 -25.58 25.07 3.02
CA ASN A 94 -26.15 26.18 2.27
C ASN A 94 -25.91 25.92 0.78
N GLY A 95 -26.90 25.29 0.13
CA GLY A 95 -27.24 25.59 -1.25
C GLY A 95 -26.43 24.96 -2.40
N ASP A 96 -25.50 24.02 -2.18
CA ASP A 96 -24.88 23.31 -3.31
C ASP A 96 -24.97 21.78 -3.17
N GLY A 97 -25.55 21.14 -4.19
CA GLY A 97 -26.12 19.81 -4.15
C GLY A 97 -25.12 18.65 -4.27
N THR A 98 -23.89 18.76 -3.78
CA THR A 98 -22.81 17.96 -4.39
C THR A 98 -22.03 17.01 -3.49
N LYS A 99 -22.42 16.81 -2.21
CA LYS A 99 -22.09 15.63 -1.37
C LYS A 99 -22.81 15.74 -0.02
N SER A 100 -23.46 14.67 0.44
CA SER A 100 -24.03 14.61 1.80
C SER A 100 -22.93 14.93 2.84
N GLY A 101 -23.22 15.79 3.82
CA GLY A 101 -22.24 16.19 4.85
C GLY A 101 -21.62 14.97 5.57
N LEU A 102 -22.38 13.89 5.72
CA LEU A 102 -21.89 12.63 6.26
C LEU A 102 -20.78 11.99 5.40
N VAL A 103 -20.85 12.10 4.06
CA VAL A 103 -19.80 11.61 3.15
C VAL A 103 -18.49 12.35 3.38
N SER A 104 -18.56 13.66 3.61
CA SER A 104 -17.40 14.51 3.92
C SER A 104 -16.78 14.08 5.26
N GLU A 105 -17.60 13.79 6.26
CA GLU A 105 -17.12 13.35 7.57
C GLU A 105 -16.44 11.98 7.54
N ILE A 106 -17.05 10.99 6.88
CA ILE A 106 -16.45 9.66 6.71
C ILE A 106 -15.16 9.75 5.90
N SER A 107 -15.15 10.55 4.83
CA SER A 107 -13.93 10.79 4.04
C SER A 107 -12.84 11.46 4.88
N GLY A 108 -13.21 12.40 5.77
CA GLY A 108 -12.31 13.06 6.70
C GLY A 108 -11.70 12.11 7.73
N LEU A 109 -12.46 11.15 8.25
CA LEU A 109 -11.93 10.10 9.13
C LEU A 109 -10.90 9.22 8.43
N ILE A 110 -11.21 8.79 7.21
CA ILE A 110 -10.28 7.95 6.43
C ILE A 110 -9.01 8.75 6.14
N HIS A 111 -9.14 10.02 5.73
CA HIS A 111 -8.01 10.89 5.46
C HIS A 111 -7.14 11.15 6.71
N ALA A 112 -7.75 11.30 7.89
CA ALA A 112 -7.02 11.43 9.15
C ALA A 112 -6.13 10.21 9.42
N VAL A 113 -6.67 8.99 9.20
CA VAL A 113 -5.90 7.75 9.33
C VAL A 113 -4.79 7.67 8.29
N GLU A 114 -5.10 7.93 7.01
CA GLU A 114 -4.09 7.93 5.93
C GLU A 114 -2.94 8.89 6.22
N THR A 115 -3.24 10.12 6.66
CA THR A 115 -2.23 11.12 7.04
C THR A 115 -1.36 10.65 8.19
N ASN A 116 -1.96 10.03 9.21
CA ASN A 116 -1.20 9.50 10.34
C ASN A 116 -0.31 8.32 9.92
N LEU A 117 -0.83 7.44 9.06
CA LEU A 117 -0.07 6.31 8.50
C LEU A 117 1.10 6.78 7.64
N ASP A 118 0.97 7.86 6.86
CA ASP A 118 2.06 8.44 6.08
C ASP A 118 3.22 8.93 6.97
N VAL A 119 2.92 9.52 8.12
CA VAL A 119 3.94 9.94 9.10
C VAL A 119 4.63 8.72 9.71
N LYS A 120 3.87 7.66 10.01
CA LYS A 120 4.37 6.39 10.52
C LYS A 120 5.24 5.65 9.50
N ALA A 121 4.84 5.63 8.24
CA ALA A 121 5.59 4.99 7.15
C ALA A 121 7.00 5.57 6.98
N LYS A 122 7.17 6.86 7.28
CA LYS A 122 8.49 7.54 7.24
C LYS A 122 9.42 7.15 8.38
N GLN A 123 8.94 6.46 9.42
CA GLN A 123 9.77 6.00 10.54
C GLN A 123 10.50 4.67 10.25
N TYR A 124 10.10 3.95 9.20
CA TYR A 124 10.78 2.73 8.81
C TYR A 124 12.18 3.03 8.25
N LYS A 125 13.18 2.30 8.75
CA LYS A 125 14.55 2.37 8.22
C LYS A 125 14.63 1.89 6.77
N ASP A 126 13.88 0.84 6.45
CA ASP A 126 13.74 0.34 5.10
C ASP A 126 12.56 1.04 4.41
N HIS A 127 12.87 1.80 3.35
CA HIS A 127 11.86 2.54 2.60
C HIS A 127 10.83 1.62 1.92
N ALA A 128 11.25 0.44 1.44
CA ALA A 128 10.34 -0.52 0.82
C ALA A 128 9.35 -1.07 1.85
N LEU A 129 9.77 -1.26 3.10
CA LEU A 129 8.88 -1.65 4.19
C LEU A 129 7.84 -0.57 4.51
N GLY A 130 8.24 0.70 4.53
CA GLY A 130 7.31 1.82 4.71
C GLY A 130 6.25 1.90 3.60
N ILE A 131 6.64 1.65 2.34
CA ILE A 131 5.70 1.59 1.21
C ILE A 131 4.73 0.40 1.36
N LEU A 132 5.24 -0.77 1.74
CA LEU A 132 4.44 -1.97 1.96
C LEU A 132 3.44 -1.79 3.11
N PHE A 133 3.86 -1.14 4.19
CA PHE A 133 2.99 -0.75 5.30
C PHE A 133 1.81 0.11 4.81
N LEU A 134 2.05 1.15 4.01
CA LEU A 134 0.96 1.96 3.44
C LEU A 134 0.03 1.13 2.56
N MET A 135 0.60 0.29 1.70
CA MET A 135 -0.15 -0.59 0.82
C MET A 135 -1.10 -1.52 1.60
N ASN A 136 -0.62 -2.15 2.67
CA ASN A 136 -1.41 -3.03 3.53
C ASN A 136 -2.57 -2.29 4.20
N ASN A 137 -2.28 -1.14 4.80
CA ASN A 137 -3.27 -0.37 5.56
C ASN A 137 -4.35 0.23 4.66
N ILE A 138 -3.97 0.80 3.50
CA ILE A 138 -4.95 1.33 2.54
C ILE A 138 -5.80 0.20 1.96
N ASN A 139 -5.21 -0.95 1.63
CA ASN A 139 -5.98 -2.12 1.18
C ASN A 139 -6.97 -2.60 2.26
N TYR A 140 -6.55 -2.61 3.53
CA TYR A 140 -7.45 -2.96 4.64
C TYR A 140 -8.63 -2.00 4.72
N ILE A 141 -8.40 -0.67 4.65
CA ILE A 141 -9.48 0.33 4.66
C ILE A 141 -10.45 0.08 3.50
N VAL A 142 -9.94 -0.15 2.28
CA VAL A 142 -10.77 -0.45 1.11
C VAL A 142 -11.64 -1.68 1.34
N ARG A 143 -11.08 -2.76 1.91
CA ARG A 143 -11.84 -3.98 2.21
C ARG A 143 -12.88 -3.75 3.29
N SER A 144 -12.52 -3.03 4.35
CA SER A 144 -13.40 -2.69 5.47
C SER A 144 -14.62 -1.89 4.98
N ILE A 145 -14.39 -0.82 4.21
CA ILE A 145 -15.48 0.00 3.64
C ILE A 145 -16.33 -0.78 2.65
N ARG A 146 -15.72 -1.60 1.78
CA ARG A 146 -16.47 -2.42 0.82
C ARG A 146 -17.36 -3.46 1.51
N SER A 147 -17.01 -3.87 2.72
CA SER A 147 -17.76 -4.85 3.52
C SER A 147 -18.87 -4.24 4.40
N SER A 148 -19.07 -2.93 4.36
CA SER A 148 -20.08 -2.22 5.16
C SER A 148 -20.99 -1.36 4.28
N GLU A 149 -22.07 -0.84 4.87
CA GLU A 149 -23.00 0.10 4.21
C GLU A 149 -22.33 1.42 3.80
N ALA A 150 -21.14 1.70 4.36
CA ALA A 150 -20.33 2.86 3.96
C ALA A 150 -19.97 2.84 2.47
N LYS A 151 -19.94 1.66 1.84
CA LYS A 151 -19.70 1.48 0.40
C LYS A 151 -20.65 2.34 -0.44
N ASP A 152 -21.95 2.30 -0.13
CA ASP A 152 -22.99 2.99 -0.89
C ASP A 152 -22.94 4.51 -0.64
N LEU A 153 -22.49 4.90 0.56
CA LEU A 153 -22.30 6.30 0.93
C LEU A 153 -21.12 6.95 0.19
N VAL A 154 -19.96 6.29 0.14
CA VAL A 154 -18.74 6.86 -0.48
C VAL A 154 -18.69 6.68 -2.00
N GLY A 155 -19.36 5.65 -2.53
CA GLY A 155 -19.48 5.35 -3.96
C GLY A 155 -18.26 4.63 -4.58
N ASP A 156 -18.48 4.03 -5.74
CA ASP A 156 -17.47 3.22 -6.45
C ASP A 156 -16.25 4.03 -6.92
N ASP A 157 -16.46 5.28 -7.30
CA ASP A 157 -15.41 6.26 -7.60
C ASP A 157 -14.38 6.35 -6.48
N TRP A 158 -14.89 6.37 -5.23
CA TRP A 158 -14.04 6.48 -4.07
C TRP A 158 -13.18 5.21 -3.92
N ILE A 159 -13.79 4.04 -4.08
CA ILE A 159 -13.12 2.74 -3.98
C ILE A 159 -12.04 2.60 -5.06
N GLN A 160 -12.37 3.01 -6.30
CA GLN A 160 -11.46 2.87 -7.42
C GLN A 160 -10.22 3.77 -7.30
N ARG A 161 -10.37 5.00 -6.78
CA ARG A 161 -9.22 5.88 -6.51
C ARG A 161 -8.26 5.26 -5.49
N ARG A 162 -8.78 4.71 -4.37
CA ARG A 162 -7.94 4.04 -3.36
C ARG A 162 -7.28 2.78 -3.89
N ARG A 163 -7.98 1.98 -4.71
CA ARG A 163 -7.37 0.82 -5.40
C ARG A 163 -6.19 1.24 -6.28
N ARG A 164 -6.29 2.36 -7.01
CA ARG A 164 -5.16 2.91 -7.77
C ARG A 164 -4.00 3.29 -6.86
N THR A 165 -4.26 3.90 -5.70
CA THR A 165 -3.21 4.21 -4.70
C THR A 165 -2.49 2.94 -4.21
N VAL A 166 -3.22 1.86 -3.90
CA VAL A 166 -2.62 0.56 -3.55
C VAL A 166 -1.71 0.06 -4.67
N GLN A 167 -2.15 0.14 -5.93
CA GLN A 167 -1.33 -0.26 -7.09
C GLN A 167 -0.10 0.64 -7.31
N GLN A 168 -0.20 1.93 -7.02
CA GLN A 168 0.93 2.86 -7.05
C GLN A 168 1.98 2.47 -6.00
N HIS A 169 1.56 2.14 -4.78
CA HIS A 169 2.46 1.64 -3.75
C HIS A 169 3.09 0.30 -4.14
N ALA A 170 2.34 -0.64 -4.71
CA ALA A 170 2.89 -1.89 -5.23
C ALA A 170 4.00 -1.63 -6.26
N THR A 171 3.75 -0.72 -7.22
CA THR A 171 4.73 -0.33 -8.24
C THR A 171 5.97 0.33 -7.63
N GLN A 172 5.79 1.23 -6.66
CA GLN A 172 6.88 1.90 -5.97
C GLN A 172 7.71 0.91 -5.14
N TYR A 173 7.07 0.00 -4.42
CA TYR A 173 7.73 -1.08 -3.67
C TYR A 173 8.60 -1.92 -4.62
N LYS A 174 8.07 -2.34 -5.78
CA LYS A 174 8.86 -3.11 -6.77
C LYS A 174 10.11 -2.35 -7.18
N ARG A 175 9.98 -1.07 -7.52
CA ARG A 175 11.10 -0.23 -7.93
C ARG A 175 12.15 -0.08 -6.83
N VAL A 176 11.72 0.21 -5.60
CA VAL A 176 12.63 0.47 -4.48
C VAL A 176 13.32 -0.81 -3.99
N ALA A 177 12.55 -1.89 -3.85
CA ALA A 177 13.03 -3.13 -3.26
C ALA A 177 13.81 -4.01 -4.25
N TRP A 178 13.36 -4.07 -5.51
CA TRP A 178 13.90 -4.97 -6.53
C TRP A 178 14.73 -4.26 -7.59
N GLY A 179 14.74 -2.93 -7.61
CA GLY A 179 15.47 -2.14 -8.62
C GLY A 179 16.95 -2.53 -8.71
N LYS A 180 17.66 -2.57 -7.58
CA LYS A 180 19.09 -2.91 -7.59
C LYS A 180 19.37 -4.37 -8.00
N VAL A 181 18.44 -5.29 -7.71
CA VAL A 181 18.52 -6.69 -8.16
C VAL A 181 18.37 -6.75 -9.67
N LEU A 182 17.41 -6.02 -10.23
CA LEU A 182 17.18 -5.92 -11.67
C LEU A 182 18.35 -5.23 -12.40
N ASP A 183 18.96 -4.21 -11.79
CA ASP A 183 20.12 -3.52 -12.33
C ASP A 183 21.33 -4.46 -12.52
N CYS A 184 21.48 -5.48 -11.66
CA CYS A 184 22.51 -6.51 -11.85
C CYS A 184 22.31 -7.31 -13.13
N LEU A 185 21.06 -7.47 -13.57
CA LEU A 185 20.67 -8.26 -14.75
C LEU A 185 20.61 -7.42 -16.04
N SER A 186 20.85 -6.10 -15.93
CA SER A 186 20.93 -5.22 -17.09
C SER A 186 22.17 -5.53 -17.94
N ALA A 187 21.99 -5.55 -19.27
CA ALA A 187 23.09 -5.64 -20.23
C ALA A 187 23.86 -4.31 -20.40
N GLN A 188 23.40 -3.23 -19.76
CA GLN A 188 23.99 -1.90 -19.91
C GLN A 188 25.40 -1.87 -19.32
N GLY A 189 26.37 -1.52 -20.17
CA GLY A 189 27.81 -1.55 -19.85
C GLY A 189 28.51 -2.90 -20.13
N LEU A 190 27.78 -3.92 -20.60
CA LEU A 190 28.35 -5.23 -21.01
C LEU A 190 28.48 -5.38 -22.54
N THR A 191 27.81 -4.53 -23.33
CA THR A 191 27.68 -4.69 -24.79
C THR A 191 28.70 -3.94 -25.64
N SER A 192 29.62 -3.16 -25.06
CA SER A 192 30.64 -2.42 -25.81
C SER A 192 31.75 -3.29 -26.43
N SER A 193 31.65 -4.62 -26.32
CA SER A 193 32.67 -5.56 -26.86
C SER A 193 32.06 -6.76 -27.60
N VAL A 194 30.72 -6.87 -27.69
CA VAL A 194 30.05 -8.05 -28.29
C VAL A 194 29.23 -7.63 -29.51
N GLY A 195 29.94 -7.22 -30.56
CA GLY A 195 29.46 -6.91 -31.91
C GLY A 195 30.60 -6.17 -32.65
N SER A 196 31.28 -6.74 -33.64
CA SER A 196 30.72 -7.29 -34.88
C SER A 196 31.63 -8.41 -35.41
N ALA A 197 31.06 -9.59 -35.65
CA ALA A 197 31.69 -10.64 -36.44
C ALA A 197 30.68 -11.13 -37.47
N THR A 198 30.48 -10.32 -38.52
CA THR A 198 29.89 -10.75 -39.79
C THR A 198 30.62 -10.04 -40.93
N GLU A 199 31.53 -10.81 -41.55
CA GLU A 199 31.92 -10.90 -42.96
C GLU A 199 32.47 -9.69 -43.76
N GLY A 200 33.67 -9.90 -44.33
CA GLY A 200 34.34 -9.12 -45.39
C GLY A 200 35.34 -8.08 -44.85
N ILE A 201 36.62 -7.98 -45.21
CA ILE A 201 37.44 -8.46 -46.34
C ILE A 201 38.89 -8.67 -45.82
N ALA A 202 39.60 -9.59 -46.46
CA ALA A 202 40.98 -9.98 -46.17
C ALA A 202 42.01 -8.81 -46.19
N GLY A 203 42.95 -8.86 -45.25
CA GLY A 203 44.28 -8.25 -45.39
C GLY A 203 44.66 -7.29 -44.26
N SER A 204 45.26 -7.80 -43.19
CA SER A 204 46.54 -7.29 -42.66
C SER A 204 46.96 -8.08 -41.41
N VAL A 205 48.23 -8.43 -41.36
CA VAL A 205 48.92 -9.17 -40.28
C VAL A 205 49.21 -8.23 -39.12
N GLY A 206 48.82 -8.63 -37.90
CA GLY A 206 49.19 -7.99 -36.64
C GLY A 206 48.82 -8.86 -35.45
N SER A 207 49.82 -9.44 -34.80
CA SER A 207 49.71 -10.48 -33.78
C SER A 207 49.15 -9.99 -32.43
N ILE A 208 48.06 -10.65 -31.99
CA ILE A 208 47.78 -11.27 -30.68
C ILE A 208 48.13 -10.48 -29.40
N GLY A 209 47.08 -9.99 -28.74
CA GLY A 209 47.07 -9.53 -27.35
C GLY A 209 45.68 -9.75 -26.72
N SER A 210 45.43 -11.00 -26.30
CA SER A 210 44.20 -11.51 -25.67
C SER A 210 43.94 -10.89 -24.29
N HIS A 211 43.42 -9.67 -24.22
CA HIS A 211 43.06 -9.00 -22.94
C HIS A 211 41.60 -8.51 -22.85
N SER A 212 40.82 -8.58 -23.94
CA SER A 212 39.41 -8.14 -23.96
C SER A 212 38.44 -9.18 -23.37
N SER A 213 38.63 -10.47 -23.68
CA SER A 213 37.71 -11.56 -23.28
C SER A 213 37.76 -11.87 -21.77
N THR A 214 38.93 -11.79 -21.16
CA THR A 214 39.15 -12.04 -19.72
C THR A 214 38.55 -10.92 -18.87
N THR A 215 38.65 -9.67 -19.33
CA THR A 215 38.08 -8.49 -18.67
C THR A 215 36.54 -8.48 -18.77
N SER A 216 35.97 -8.89 -19.90
CA SER A 216 34.51 -9.03 -20.04
C SER A 216 33.95 -10.14 -19.12
N THR A 217 34.64 -11.29 -19.06
CA THR A 217 34.20 -12.44 -18.25
C THR A 217 34.30 -12.16 -16.74
N SER A 218 35.30 -11.40 -16.27
CA SER A 218 35.43 -11.03 -14.86
C SER A 218 34.32 -10.08 -14.41
N VAL A 219 33.91 -9.13 -15.27
CA VAL A 219 32.78 -8.22 -15.01
C VAL A 219 31.46 -9.00 -14.96
N ILE A 220 31.23 -9.94 -15.87
CA ILE A 220 30.04 -10.81 -15.86
C ILE A 220 29.99 -11.64 -14.56
N LYS A 221 31.11 -12.24 -14.15
CA LYS A 221 31.23 -12.97 -12.88
C LYS A 221 30.93 -12.09 -11.67
N ALA A 222 31.38 -10.83 -11.69
CA ALA A 222 31.05 -9.87 -10.64
C ALA A 222 29.55 -9.53 -10.60
N ARG A 223 28.90 -9.42 -11.76
CA ARG A 223 27.44 -9.20 -11.87
C ARG A 223 26.63 -10.37 -11.30
N PHE A 224 26.98 -11.62 -11.62
CA PHE A 224 26.35 -12.80 -11.01
C PHE A 224 26.49 -12.82 -9.48
N LYS A 225 27.68 -12.53 -8.96
CA LYS A 225 27.89 -12.43 -7.50
C LYS A 225 27.06 -11.32 -6.87
N SER A 226 27.01 -10.16 -7.50
CA SER A 226 26.23 -9.02 -7.03
C SER A 226 24.74 -9.32 -7.05
N PHE A 227 24.25 -9.99 -8.09
CA PHE A 227 22.87 -10.48 -8.17
C PHE A 227 22.56 -11.44 -7.02
N ASN A 228 23.36 -12.51 -6.84
CA ASN A 228 23.13 -13.52 -5.80
C ASN A 228 23.05 -12.86 -4.40
N LYS A 229 24.01 -11.97 -4.10
CA LYS A 229 24.05 -11.24 -2.84
C LYS A 229 22.79 -10.40 -2.64
N GLN A 230 22.43 -9.56 -3.61
CA GLN A 230 21.29 -8.65 -3.45
C GLN A 230 19.96 -9.40 -3.41
N PHE A 231 19.80 -10.45 -4.21
CA PHE A 231 18.62 -11.30 -4.19
C PHE A 231 18.44 -11.97 -2.81
N GLU A 232 19.51 -12.52 -2.25
CA GLU A 232 19.50 -13.15 -0.92
C GLU A 232 19.18 -12.15 0.19
N GLU A 233 19.82 -10.98 0.19
CA GLU A 233 19.57 -9.92 1.17
C GLU A 233 18.10 -9.46 1.14
N VAL A 234 17.54 -9.27 -0.05
CA VAL A 234 16.14 -8.88 -0.24
C VAL A 234 15.22 -9.99 0.27
N CYS A 235 15.41 -11.24 -0.17
CA CYS A 235 14.54 -12.34 0.25
C CYS A 235 14.60 -12.60 1.77
N GLN A 236 15.80 -12.58 2.35
CA GLN A 236 16.00 -12.80 3.80
C GLN A 236 15.37 -11.68 4.64
N THR A 237 15.38 -10.46 4.14
CA THR A 237 14.72 -9.34 4.83
C THR A 237 13.20 -9.48 4.73
N GLN A 238 12.70 -9.72 3.51
CA GLN A 238 11.27 -9.68 3.21
C GLN A 238 10.48 -10.92 3.62
N MET A 239 11.13 -12.06 3.84
CA MET A 239 10.48 -13.23 4.44
C MET A 239 9.90 -12.91 5.84
N ASN A 240 10.43 -11.89 6.51
CA ASN A 240 9.99 -11.45 7.83
C ASN A 240 8.91 -10.35 7.78
N TRP A 241 8.54 -9.87 6.59
CA TRP A 241 7.51 -8.85 6.42
C TRP A 241 6.14 -9.51 6.28
N ALA A 242 5.09 -8.76 6.60
CA ALA A 242 3.73 -9.27 6.61
C ALA A 242 2.89 -8.62 5.51
N ILE A 243 2.19 -9.43 4.72
CA ILE A 243 1.06 -8.99 3.88
C ILE A 243 -0.13 -9.88 4.25
N PRO A 244 -1.04 -9.39 5.13
CA PRO A 244 -2.15 -10.21 5.64
C PRO A 244 -3.14 -10.62 4.56
N ASP A 245 -3.38 -9.72 3.60
CA ASP A 245 -4.30 -9.98 2.50
C ASP A 245 -3.65 -10.90 1.45
N LYS A 246 -4.16 -12.14 1.36
CA LYS A 246 -3.62 -13.17 0.46
C LYS A 246 -3.65 -12.74 -1.00
N GLU A 247 -4.75 -12.14 -1.46
CA GLU A 247 -4.90 -11.70 -2.85
C GLU A 247 -3.89 -10.61 -3.20
N LEU A 248 -3.72 -9.61 -2.34
CA LEU A 248 -2.70 -8.56 -2.48
C LEU A 248 -1.29 -9.15 -2.49
N ARG A 249 -1.00 -10.09 -1.57
CA ARG A 249 0.30 -10.76 -1.47
C ARG A 249 0.63 -11.55 -2.74
N ASP A 250 -0.28 -12.41 -3.17
CA ASP A 250 -0.09 -13.30 -4.32
C ASP A 250 0.09 -12.45 -5.59
N ASN A 251 -0.69 -11.37 -5.77
CA ASN A 251 -0.53 -10.43 -6.86
C ASN A 251 0.81 -9.67 -6.83
N LEU A 252 1.29 -9.28 -5.65
CA LEU A 252 2.58 -8.60 -5.51
C LEU A 252 3.75 -9.53 -5.86
N ILE A 253 3.71 -10.76 -5.37
CA ILE A 253 4.72 -11.79 -5.67
C ILE A 253 4.75 -12.06 -7.19
N LEU A 254 3.58 -12.25 -7.80
CA LEU A 254 3.46 -12.43 -9.25
C LEU A 254 4.06 -11.24 -10.00
N ALA A 255 3.72 -10.00 -9.61
CA ALA A 255 4.20 -8.79 -10.27
C ALA A 255 5.72 -8.57 -10.13
N VAL A 256 6.37 -9.16 -9.12
CA VAL A 256 7.84 -9.21 -9.00
C VAL A 256 8.40 -10.29 -9.91
N ALA A 257 7.82 -11.50 -9.88
CA ALA A 257 8.24 -12.64 -10.71
C ALA A 257 8.18 -12.33 -12.21
N GLU A 258 7.12 -11.66 -12.65
CA GLU A 258 6.90 -11.22 -14.05
C GLU A 258 8.00 -10.31 -14.58
N VAL A 259 8.71 -9.59 -13.71
CA VAL A 259 9.82 -8.72 -14.12
C VAL A 259 11.17 -9.41 -13.91
N LEU A 260 11.33 -10.11 -12.79
CA LEU A 260 12.59 -10.72 -12.40
C LEU A 260 12.94 -11.96 -13.23
N LEU A 261 11.99 -12.87 -13.45
CA LEU A 261 12.24 -14.14 -14.13
C LEU A 261 12.62 -13.96 -15.59
N PRO A 262 11.93 -13.11 -16.40
CA PRO A 262 12.35 -12.87 -17.77
C PRO A 262 13.74 -12.20 -17.86
N ALA A 263 14.01 -11.23 -16.99
CA ALA A 263 15.32 -10.57 -16.92
C ALA A 263 16.43 -11.57 -16.58
N TYR A 264 16.21 -12.43 -15.59
CA TYR A 264 17.18 -13.45 -15.17
C TYR A 264 17.41 -14.50 -16.25
N ARG A 265 16.34 -15.04 -16.86
CA ARG A 265 16.44 -16.02 -17.96
C ARG A 265 17.20 -15.44 -19.16
N SER A 266 16.94 -14.18 -19.51
CA SER A 266 17.65 -13.49 -20.60
C SER A 266 19.13 -13.31 -20.27
N PHE A 267 19.46 -12.86 -19.05
CA PHE A 267 20.83 -12.71 -18.58
C PHE A 267 21.59 -14.04 -18.58
N LEU A 268 20.95 -15.11 -18.07
CA LEU A 268 21.50 -16.46 -18.02
C LEU A 268 21.76 -17.02 -19.43
N LYS A 269 20.79 -16.88 -20.36
CA LYS A 269 20.96 -17.32 -21.75
C LYS A 269 22.12 -16.62 -22.44
N ARG A 270 22.31 -15.33 -22.17
CA ARG A 270 23.34 -14.51 -22.82
C ARG A 270 24.73 -14.72 -22.24
N PHE A 271 24.86 -14.87 -20.93
CA PHE A 271 26.14 -14.84 -20.24
C PHE A 271 26.49 -16.13 -19.48
N GLY A 272 25.55 -17.05 -19.32
CA GLY A 272 25.75 -18.36 -18.68
C GLY A 272 26.90 -19.17 -19.29
N PRO A 273 26.95 -19.36 -20.62
CA PRO A 273 28.03 -20.14 -21.26
C PRO A 273 29.45 -19.60 -21.00
N LEU A 274 29.58 -18.29 -20.73
CA LEU A 274 30.87 -17.65 -20.43
C LEU A 274 31.35 -17.93 -19.01
N VAL A 275 30.46 -18.38 -18.13
CA VAL A 275 30.73 -18.63 -16.70
C VAL A 275 30.75 -20.12 -16.38
N GLU A 276 29.96 -20.93 -17.10
CA GLU A 276 29.91 -22.40 -17.00
C GLU A 276 31.27 -23.04 -17.22
N ASN A 277 32.08 -22.52 -18.15
CA ASN A 277 33.42 -23.02 -18.45
C ASN A 277 34.48 -22.71 -17.37
N SER A 278 34.08 -22.18 -16.20
CA SER A 278 35.01 -21.90 -15.10
C SER A 278 34.95 -22.96 -14.01
N HIS A 279 36.11 -23.31 -13.42
CA HIS A 279 36.26 -24.29 -12.34
C HIS A 279 35.40 -24.03 -11.07
N HIS A 280 34.67 -22.91 -11.00
CA HIS A 280 33.78 -22.54 -9.90
C HIS A 280 32.41 -22.02 -10.38
N ALA A 281 31.85 -22.60 -11.45
CA ALA A 281 30.56 -22.17 -12.03
C ALA A 281 29.41 -22.10 -11.01
N SER A 282 29.32 -23.06 -10.08
CA SER A 282 28.31 -23.11 -9.01
C SER A 282 28.36 -21.91 -8.04
N LYS A 283 29.51 -21.23 -7.93
CA LYS A 283 29.65 -20.00 -7.11
C LYS A 283 28.97 -18.78 -7.76
N TYR A 284 28.78 -18.81 -9.07
CA TYR A 284 28.22 -17.71 -9.85
C TYR A 284 26.77 -18.00 -10.25
N MET A 285 26.50 -19.20 -10.76
CA MET A 285 25.15 -19.67 -11.13
C MET A 285 24.56 -20.48 -9.96
N LYS A 286 24.17 -19.76 -8.90
CA LYS A 286 23.64 -20.37 -7.68
C LYS A 286 22.17 -20.80 -7.78
N TYR A 287 21.39 -20.13 -8.64
CA TYR A 287 19.95 -20.33 -8.76
C TYR A 287 19.57 -20.73 -10.18
N THR A 288 18.63 -21.67 -10.31
CA THR A 288 17.86 -21.85 -11.55
C THR A 288 16.67 -20.89 -11.56
N PRO A 289 16.07 -20.59 -12.72
CA PRO A 289 14.84 -19.80 -12.78
C PRO A 289 13.72 -20.37 -11.88
N GLU A 290 13.60 -21.69 -11.80
CA GLU A 290 12.61 -22.39 -10.99
C GLU A 290 12.90 -22.24 -9.49
N ALA A 291 14.18 -22.29 -9.10
CA ALA A 291 14.59 -22.05 -7.71
C ALA A 291 14.33 -20.60 -7.26
N LEU A 292 14.52 -19.63 -8.16
CA LEU A 292 14.15 -18.24 -7.90
C LEU A 292 12.64 -18.10 -7.70
N GLU A 293 11.84 -18.70 -8.58
CA GLU A 293 10.38 -18.68 -8.50
C GLU A 293 9.87 -19.28 -7.17
N GLN A 294 10.42 -20.43 -6.76
CA GLN A 294 10.10 -21.03 -5.46
C GLN A 294 10.47 -20.11 -4.28
N THR A 295 11.63 -19.44 -4.36
CA THR A 295 12.07 -18.50 -3.32
C THR A 295 11.14 -17.28 -3.24
N LEU A 296 10.73 -16.74 -4.39
CA LEU A 296 9.77 -15.64 -4.47
C LEU A 296 8.41 -16.04 -3.88
N GLY A 297 7.96 -17.27 -4.12
CA GLY A 297 6.71 -17.80 -3.55
C GLY A 297 6.70 -17.86 -2.01
N ASN A 298 7.88 -17.88 -1.38
CA ASN A 298 8.03 -17.90 0.08
C ASN A 298 8.13 -16.49 0.70
N LEU A 299 8.07 -15.42 -0.11
CA LEU A 299 8.08 -14.07 0.41
C LEU A 299 6.83 -13.80 1.26
N PHE A 300 7.00 -13.05 2.35
CA PHE A 300 5.93 -12.67 3.27
C PHE A 300 5.21 -13.83 3.99
N ALA A 301 5.78 -15.05 3.98
CA ALA A 301 5.10 -16.26 4.46
C ALA A 301 5.02 -16.40 6.00
N LYS A 302 5.73 -15.55 6.78
CA LYS A 302 5.89 -15.72 8.24
C LYS A 302 4.59 -15.54 9.06
N LYS A 303 3.54 -14.97 8.48
CA LYS A 303 2.23 -14.78 9.11
C LYS A 303 1.09 -15.33 8.23
N LEU A 304 1.17 -16.59 7.82
CA LEU A 304 -0.04 -17.31 7.42
C LEU A 304 -0.84 -17.57 8.71
N PRO A 305 -2.03 -16.97 8.91
CA PRO A 305 -2.94 -17.50 9.92
C PRO A 305 -3.26 -18.95 9.55
N GLN A 306 -3.03 -19.86 10.49
CA GLN A 306 -3.63 -21.21 10.46
C GLN A 306 -5.14 -21.10 10.57
#